data_AF-A0A1I8PQ77-F1
#
_entry.id   AF-A0A1I8PQ77-F1
#
_cell.length_a   1.000
_cell.length_b   1.000
_cell.length_c   1.000
_cell.angle_alpha   90.00
_cell.angle_beta   90.00
_cell.angle_gamma   90.00
#
_symmetry.space_group_name_H-M   'P 1'
#
loop_
_entity.id
_entity.type
_entity.pdbx_description
1 polymer ?
#
loop_
_entity_poly.entity_id
_entity_poly.type
_entity_poly.pdbx_seq_one_letter_code
_entity_poly.pdbx_strand_id
1 'polypeptide(L)'
;MIRITNNAGKLMNIGFTRNVSCTTKLSIDQRWREEKGLPANPNAYGPLSNLPDYTYLDGRATPMGSNQRKRIVKQQEIAAKIVTLNKELDMAKQRFQHLKQNEQEDRQKVMQAKLKPKGKLLLTKQAK
;
A
#
# COMPACT_ATOMS: atom_id res chain seq x y z
N MET A 1 9.71 -26.62 -78.86
CA MET A 1 8.67 -26.64 -77.80
C MET A 1 9.32 -27.03 -76.48
N ILE A 2 9.52 -26.07 -75.58
CA ILE A 2 10.08 -26.30 -74.24
C ILE A 2 8.89 -26.52 -73.30
N ARG A 3 8.74 -27.73 -72.73
CA ARG A 3 7.79 -27.97 -71.65
C ARG A 3 8.50 -27.76 -70.32
N ILE A 4 8.27 -26.61 -69.71
CA ILE A 4 8.62 -26.35 -68.31
C ILE A 4 7.59 -27.12 -67.47
N THR A 5 8.04 -28.14 -66.74
CA THR A 5 7.22 -28.77 -65.69
C THR A 5 7.70 -28.22 -64.36
N ASN A 6 6.80 -27.49 -63.68
CA ASN A 6 7.02 -26.96 -62.35
C ASN A 6 7.10 -28.12 -61.36
N ASN A 7 8.31 -28.45 -60.91
CA ASN A 7 8.50 -29.37 -59.80
C ASN A 7 8.36 -28.56 -58.51
N ALA A 8 7.16 -28.57 -57.92
CA ALA A 8 6.87 -27.90 -56.67
C ALA A 8 7.77 -28.47 -55.56
N GLY A 9 8.69 -27.64 -55.06
CA GLY A 9 9.55 -27.97 -53.94
C GLY A 9 8.70 -28.36 -52.73
N LYS A 10 8.72 -29.64 -52.38
CA LYS A 10 8.16 -30.14 -51.13
C LYS A 10 9.12 -29.72 -50.01
N LEU A 11 8.96 -28.49 -49.52
CA LEU A 11 9.58 -28.06 -48.27
C LEU A 11 9.07 -29.01 -47.18
N MET A 12 9.95 -29.88 -46.69
CA MET A 12 9.69 -30.62 -45.46
C MET A 12 9.48 -29.58 -44.36
N ASN A 13 8.23 -29.44 -43.93
CA ASN A 13 7.88 -28.66 -42.77
C ASN A 13 8.42 -29.42 -41.55
N ILE A 14 9.68 -29.17 -41.19
CA ILE A 14 10.28 -29.63 -39.94
C ILE A 14 9.59 -28.78 -38.86
N GLY A 15 8.39 -29.22 -38.47
CA GLY A 15 7.66 -28.64 -37.37
C GLY A 15 8.54 -28.76 -36.13
N PHE A 16 9.08 -27.63 -35.67
CA PHE A 16 9.67 -27.53 -34.35
C PHE A 16 8.52 -27.68 -33.35
N THR A 17 8.24 -28.90 -32.93
CA THR A 17 7.32 -29.17 -31.83
C THR A 17 7.99 -28.67 -30.55
N ARG A 18 7.74 -27.40 -30.21
CA ARG A 18 7.95 -26.93 -28.84
C ARG A 18 6.98 -27.73 -27.98
N ASN A 19 7.46 -28.77 -27.32
CA ASN A 19 6.76 -29.40 -26.21
C ASN A 19 6.69 -28.39 -25.06
N VAL A 20 5.77 -27.42 -25.16
CA VAL A 20 5.45 -26.54 -24.04
C VAL A 20 4.53 -27.34 -23.14
N SER A 21 5.08 -27.81 -22.02
CA SER A 21 4.28 -28.42 -20.97
C SER A 21 3.39 -27.35 -20.34
N CYS A 22 2.09 -27.39 -20.65
CA CYS A 22 1.06 -26.61 -19.97
C CYS A 22 0.62 -27.32 -18.69
N THR A 23 1.56 -27.71 -17.82
CA THR A 23 1.16 -28.19 -16.49
C THR A 23 0.68 -26.99 -15.70
N THR A 24 -0.55 -27.02 -15.18
CA THR A 24 -1.04 -26.00 -14.25
C THR A 24 -0.10 -25.97 -13.04
N LYS A 25 0.23 -24.77 -12.55
CA LYS A 25 0.98 -24.65 -11.29
C LYS A 25 0.14 -25.35 -10.21
N LEU A 26 0.62 -26.46 -9.66
CA LEU A 26 0.15 -26.97 -8.38
C LEU A 26 0.59 -25.95 -7.33
N SER A 27 -0.23 -24.90 -7.17
CA SER A 27 -0.10 -23.95 -6.08
C SER A 27 -0.37 -24.75 -4.81
N ILE A 28 0.69 -25.15 -4.10
CA ILE A 28 0.57 -25.64 -2.72
C ILE A 28 -0.31 -24.65 -1.97
N ASP A 29 -1.32 -25.14 -1.26
CA ASP A 29 -2.20 -24.27 -0.49
C ASP A 29 -1.38 -23.52 0.57
N GLN A 30 -1.18 -22.22 0.36
CA GLN A 30 -0.44 -21.34 1.27
C GLN A 30 -1.33 -20.74 2.35
N ARG A 31 -2.65 -21.02 2.35
CA ARG A 31 -3.59 -20.48 3.35
C ARG A 31 -3.18 -20.84 4.76
N TRP A 32 -2.71 -22.06 4.98
CA TRP A 32 -2.19 -22.47 6.29
C TRP A 32 -1.07 -21.54 6.80
N ARG A 33 -0.20 -21.01 5.91
CA ARG A 33 0.82 -20.05 6.32
C ARG A 33 0.21 -18.71 6.71
N GLU A 34 -0.71 -18.20 5.90
CA GLU A 34 -1.41 -16.95 6.15
C GLU A 34 -2.19 -17.00 7.48
N GLU A 35 -2.88 -18.11 7.74
CA GLU A 35 -3.59 -18.40 9.00
C GLU A 35 -2.64 -18.42 10.22
N LYS A 36 -1.37 -18.77 10.01
CA LYS A 36 -0.32 -18.73 11.03
C LYS A 36 0.42 -17.39 11.08
N GLY A 37 -0.01 -16.39 10.33
CA GLY A 37 0.66 -15.07 10.27
C GLY A 37 2.00 -15.09 9.53
N LEU A 38 2.27 -16.12 8.74
CA LEU A 38 3.45 -16.24 7.89
C LEU A 38 3.14 -15.71 6.48
N PRO A 39 4.16 -15.28 5.72
CA PRO A 39 3.93 -14.90 4.34
C PRO A 39 3.52 -16.09 3.48
N ALA A 40 2.59 -15.85 2.55
CA ALA A 40 2.17 -16.84 1.55
C ALA A 40 3.35 -17.34 0.71
N ASN A 41 4.24 -16.42 0.30
CA ASN A 41 5.52 -16.79 -0.30
C ASN A 41 6.58 -16.91 0.81
N PRO A 42 7.14 -18.10 1.07
CA PRO A 42 8.16 -18.30 2.11
C PRO A 42 9.43 -17.47 1.89
N ASN A 43 9.70 -17.04 0.65
CA ASN A 43 10.86 -16.22 0.29
C ASN A 43 10.59 -14.71 0.37
N ALA A 44 9.40 -14.28 0.78
CA ALA A 44 9.06 -12.86 0.84
C ALA A 44 9.80 -12.14 1.98
N TYR A 45 9.67 -12.68 3.19
CA TYR A 45 10.37 -12.23 4.39
C TYR A 45 10.35 -13.35 5.43
N GLY A 46 11.29 -13.31 6.36
CA GLY A 46 11.39 -14.33 7.41
C GLY A 46 12.84 -14.76 7.64
N PRO A 47 13.08 -15.71 8.56
CA PRO A 47 14.42 -16.14 8.89
C PRO A 47 15.17 -16.67 7.67
N LEU A 48 14.48 -17.40 6.79
CA LEU A 48 15.05 -17.96 5.57
C LEU A 48 15.63 -16.91 4.61
N SER A 49 15.05 -15.71 4.54
CA SER A 49 15.46 -14.68 3.57
C SER A 49 16.18 -13.48 4.19
N ASN A 50 16.09 -13.32 5.52
CA ASN A 50 16.67 -12.19 6.24
C ASN A 50 17.97 -12.55 6.95
N LEU A 51 18.16 -13.81 7.35
CA LEU A 51 19.42 -14.27 7.94
C LEU A 51 20.49 -14.48 6.87
N PRO A 52 21.78 -14.38 7.24
CA PRO A 52 22.87 -14.68 6.32
C PRO A 52 22.96 -16.19 6.06
N ASP A 53 23.27 -16.55 4.82
CA ASP A 53 23.43 -17.96 4.40
C ASP A 53 24.70 -18.62 4.95
N TYR A 54 25.70 -17.82 5.33
CA TYR A 54 26.97 -18.28 5.88
C TYR A 54 27.52 -17.31 6.93
N THR A 55 28.46 -17.79 7.75
CA THR A 55 29.21 -17.00 8.74
C THR A 55 30.68 -17.36 8.70
N TYR A 56 31.57 -16.41 9.00
CA TYR A 56 33.01 -16.69 9.10
C TYR A 56 33.30 -17.52 10.37
N LEU A 57 34.27 -18.44 10.31
CA LEU A 57 34.70 -19.24 11.47
C LEU A 57 35.22 -18.37 12.62
N ASP A 58 35.85 -17.24 12.27
CA ASP A 58 36.34 -16.23 13.23
C ASP A 58 35.20 -15.48 13.96
N GLY A 59 33.93 -15.73 13.60
CA GLY A 59 32.78 -15.04 14.17
C GLY A 59 32.54 -13.62 13.62
N ARG A 60 33.26 -13.23 12.56
CA ARG A 60 33.01 -11.94 11.88
C ARG A 60 31.61 -11.91 11.27
N ALA A 61 31.00 -10.74 11.26
CA ALA A 61 29.69 -10.54 10.66
C ALA A 61 29.74 -10.69 9.13
N THR A 62 28.72 -11.34 8.59
CA THR A 62 28.57 -11.51 7.14
C THR A 62 28.25 -10.18 6.48
N PRO A 63 28.98 -9.79 5.41
CA PRO A 63 28.70 -8.54 4.72
C PRO A 63 27.29 -8.55 4.12
N MET A 64 26.60 -7.40 4.22
CA MET A 64 25.21 -7.29 3.78
C MET A 64 25.08 -7.40 2.25
N GLY A 65 24.21 -8.29 1.79
CA GLY A 65 23.90 -8.47 0.37
C GLY A 65 23.16 -7.26 -0.23
N SER A 66 23.32 -7.05 -1.54
CA SER A 66 22.68 -5.94 -2.26
C SER A 66 21.15 -5.95 -2.17
N ASN A 67 20.53 -7.12 -2.29
CA ASN A 67 19.07 -7.26 -2.19
C ASN A 67 18.55 -7.10 -0.76
N GLN A 68 19.32 -7.54 0.25
CA GLN A 68 19.00 -7.31 1.66
C GLN A 68 19.00 -5.81 1.96
N ARG A 69 20.02 -5.08 1.48
CA ARG A 69 20.08 -3.62 1.56
C ARG A 69 18.86 -2.96 0.92
N LYS A 70 18.52 -3.34 -0.32
CA LYS A 70 17.35 -2.81 -1.03
C LYS A 70 16.05 -3.01 -0.25
N ARG A 71 15.85 -4.19 0.37
CA ARG A 71 14.67 -4.47 1.21
C ARG A 71 14.62 -3.56 2.44
N ILE A 72 15.75 -3.37 3.12
CA ILE A 72 15.84 -2.51 4.32
C ILE A 72 15.54 -1.06 3.96
N VAL A 73 16.16 -0.52 2.91
CA VAL A 73 15.93 0.87 2.46
C VAL A 73 14.47 1.08 2.10
N LYS A 74 13.88 0.15 1.33
CA LYS A 74 12.45 0.21 1.00
C LYS A 74 11.56 0.21 2.24
N GLN A 75 11.89 -0.58 3.27
CA GLN A 75 11.13 -0.57 4.52
C GLN A 75 11.27 0.74 5.30
N GLN A 76 12.45 1.37 5.27
CA GLN A 76 12.64 2.70 5.86
C GLN A 76 11.79 3.75 5.14
N GLU A 77 11.73 3.73 3.81
CA GLU A 77 10.89 4.63 3.02
C GLU A 77 9.41 4.47 3.35
N ILE A 78 8.93 3.22 3.43
CA ILE A 78 7.54 2.90 3.79
C ILE A 78 7.24 3.41 5.20
N ALA A 79 8.12 3.14 6.18
CA ALA A 79 7.94 3.58 7.55
C ALA A 79 7.90 5.12 7.67
N ALA A 80 8.81 5.82 6.98
CA ALA A 80 8.83 7.28 6.93
C ALA A 80 7.50 7.83 6.38
N LYS A 81 6.99 7.22 5.29
CA LYS A 81 5.70 7.60 4.68
C LYS A 81 4.51 7.35 5.61
N ILE A 82 4.49 6.26 6.36
CA ILE A 82 3.43 6.00 7.35
C ILE A 82 3.42 7.09 8.41
N VAL A 83 4.59 7.46 8.93
CA VAL A 83 4.72 8.51 9.96
C VAL A 83 4.27 9.86 9.42
N THR A 84 4.64 10.23 8.19
CA THR A 84 4.23 11.51 7.61
C THR A 84 2.71 11.59 7.42
N LEU A 85 2.11 10.55 6.86
CA LEU A 85 0.66 10.50 6.62
C LEU A 85 -0.15 10.55 7.92
N ASN A 86 0.31 9.87 8.97
CA ASN A 86 -0.35 9.92 10.27
C ASN A 86 -0.30 11.34 10.87
N LYS A 87 0.85 12.03 10.77
CA LYS A 87 0.98 13.41 11.22
C LYS A 87 0.05 14.36 10.45
N GLU A 88 -0.03 14.21 9.14
CA GLU A 88 -0.92 15.02 8.29
C GLU A 88 -2.39 14.83 8.68
N LEU A 89 -2.79 13.59 8.97
CA LEU A 89 -4.15 13.27 9.42
C LEU A 89 -4.44 13.92 10.79
N ASP A 90 -3.52 13.82 11.74
CA ASP A 90 -3.67 14.44 13.06
C ASP A 90 -3.78 15.96 12.96
N MET A 91 -2.94 16.59 12.13
CA MET A 91 -3.01 18.03 11.86
C MET A 91 -4.36 18.43 11.24
N ALA A 92 -4.86 17.65 10.29
CA ALA A 92 -6.17 17.91 9.68
C ALA A 92 -7.31 17.82 10.70
N LYS A 93 -7.26 16.82 11.59
CA LYS A 93 -8.24 16.65 12.67
C LYS A 93 -8.22 17.83 13.65
N GLN A 94 -7.03 18.23 14.11
CA GLN A 94 -6.86 19.38 15.02
C GLN A 94 -7.37 20.67 14.38
N ARG A 95 -6.97 20.94 13.13
CA ARG A 95 -7.43 22.11 12.37
C ARG A 95 -8.95 22.15 12.27
N PHE A 96 -9.59 21.02 11.94
CA PHE A 96 -11.04 20.94 11.86
C PHE A 96 -11.73 21.24 13.20
N GLN A 97 -11.20 20.70 14.29
CA GLN A 97 -11.72 20.97 15.64
C GLN A 97 -11.60 22.46 16.00
N HIS A 98 -10.44 23.09 15.73
CA HIS A 98 -10.23 24.51 15.96
C HIS A 98 -11.18 25.38 15.13
N LEU A 99 -11.36 25.09 13.85
CA LEU A 99 -12.29 25.84 13.00
C LEU A 99 -13.73 25.76 13.52
N LYS A 100 -14.16 24.58 13.97
CA LYS A 100 -15.50 24.39 14.54
C LYS A 100 -15.67 25.14 15.86
N GLN A 101 -14.65 25.15 16.72
CA GLN A 101 -14.67 25.90 17.98
C GLN A 101 -14.73 27.41 17.71
N ASN A 102 -13.88 27.92 16.82
CA ASN A 102 -13.87 29.33 16.45
C ASN A 102 -15.22 29.77 15.86
N GLU A 103 -15.83 28.96 14.99
CA GLU A 103 -17.16 29.25 14.44
C GLU A 103 -18.23 29.31 15.54
N GLN A 104 -18.17 28.41 16.53
CA GLN A 104 -19.08 28.42 17.67
C GLN A 104 -18.87 29.65 18.55
N GLU A 105 -17.62 30.00 18.84
CA GLU A 105 -17.27 31.19 19.62
C GLU A 105 -17.73 32.46 18.92
N ASP A 106 -17.51 32.57 17.61
CA ASP A 106 -17.92 33.75 16.83
C ASP A 106 -19.45 33.88 16.77
N ARG A 107 -20.17 32.76 16.61
CA ARG A 107 -21.63 32.75 16.75
C ARG A 107 -22.07 33.20 18.14
N GLN A 108 -21.39 32.76 19.19
CA GLN A 108 -21.69 33.19 20.57
C GLN A 108 -21.41 34.68 20.77
N LYS A 109 -20.27 35.20 20.30
CA LYS A 109 -19.92 36.63 20.35
C LYS A 109 -20.98 37.47 19.63
N VAL A 110 -21.39 37.06 18.42
CA VAL A 110 -22.45 37.74 17.68
C VAL A 110 -23.77 37.72 18.45
N MET A 111 -24.14 36.58 19.05
CA MET A 111 -25.37 36.47 19.86
C MET A 111 -25.33 37.35 21.11
N GLN A 112 -24.19 37.43 21.79
CA GLN A 112 -23.98 38.28 22.96
C GLN A 112 -23.96 39.77 22.60
N ALA A 113 -23.42 40.12 21.43
CA ALA A 113 -23.40 41.48 20.91
C ALA A 113 -24.76 41.97 20.39
N LYS A 114 -25.79 41.10 20.29
CA LYS A 114 -27.13 41.53 19.87
C LYS A 114 -27.73 42.50 20.88
N LEU A 115 -28.34 43.57 20.36
CA LEU A 115 -29.08 44.53 21.16
C LEU A 115 -30.28 43.86 21.85
N LYS A 116 -30.70 44.46 22.97
CA LYS A 116 -31.88 44.01 23.72
C LYS A 116 -33.12 43.99 22.80
N PRO A 117 -33.98 42.96 22.92
CA PRO A 117 -35.22 42.91 22.13
C PRO A 117 -36.17 44.06 22.52
N LYS A 118 -37.02 44.49 21.58
CA LYS A 118 -37.97 45.60 21.76
C LYS A 118 -39.41 45.18 21.42
N GLY A 119 -40.39 45.99 21.85
CA GLY A 119 -41.80 45.87 21.46
C GLY A 119 -42.47 44.61 22.00
N LYS A 120 -43.25 43.92 21.14
CA LYS A 120 -44.01 42.71 21.49
C LYS A 120 -43.16 41.59 22.11
N LEU A 121 -41.87 41.52 21.75
CA LEU A 121 -40.92 40.52 22.27
C LEU A 121 -40.56 40.73 23.75
N LEU A 122 -40.71 41.94 24.29
CA LEU A 122 -40.54 42.19 25.73
C LEU A 122 -41.76 41.71 26.52
N LEU A 123 -42.96 41.98 26.00
CA LEU A 123 -44.23 41.61 26.63
C LEU A 123 -44.37 40.09 26.75
N THR A 124 -43.94 39.34 25.74
CA THR A 124 -43.98 37.87 25.76
C THR A 124 -42.94 37.24 26.70
N LYS A 125 -41.86 37.95 27.04
CA LYS A 125 -40.82 37.48 27.97
C LYS A 125 -41.20 37.69 29.45
N GLN A 126 -42.06 38.65 29.74
CA GLN A 126 -42.55 38.96 31.10
C GLN A 126 -43.78 38.13 31.51
N ALA A 127 -44.49 37.55 30.54
CA ALA A 127 -45.71 36.75 30.76
C ALA A 127 -45.43 35.26 31.08
N LYS A 128 -44.16 34.87 31.21
CA LYS A 128 -43.70 33.57 31.71
C LYS A 128 -42.88 33.79 32.97
#